data_AF-A0A7G2TGQ2-F1
#
_entry.id   AF-A0A7G2TGQ2-F1
#
_cell.length_a   1.000
_cell.length_b   1.000
_cell.length_c   1.000
_cell.angle_alpha   90.00
_cell.angle_beta   90.00
_cell.angle_gamma   90.00
#
_symmetry.space_group_name_H-M   'P 1'
#
loop_
_entity.id
_entity.type
_entity.pdbx_description
1 polymer ?
#
loop_
_entity_poly.entity_id
_entity_poly.type
_entity_poly.pdbx_seq_one_letter_code
_entity_poly.pdbx_strand_id
1 'polypeptide(L)' 'MPQKKMAEYAAQSRARRRALGMRSTEAVLYQREIAILDDIKDRLGLASRSDAIRVLIARTDPDAITPVDVAKLEQSAA' A
#
# COMPACT_ATOMS: atom_id res chain seq x y z
N MET A 1 26.22 -9.84 5.60
CA MET A 1 25.29 -10.44 6.59
C MET A 1 24.79 -11.76 6.02
N PRO A 2 24.87 -12.90 6.74
CA PRO A 2 24.40 -14.18 6.21
C PRO A 2 22.87 -14.17 6.02
N GLN A 3 22.40 -14.71 4.90
CA GLN A 3 21.01 -14.69 4.41
C GLN A 3 19.99 -15.18 5.46
N LYS A 4 20.40 -16.15 6.29
CA LYS A 4 19.60 -16.70 7.39
C LYS A 4 19.23 -15.65 8.46
N LYS A 5 20.19 -14.80 8.84
CA LYS A 5 19.94 -13.74 9.83
C LYS A 5 18.93 -12.71 9.32
N MET A 6 18.98 -12.35 8.03
CA MET A 6 18.02 -11.41 7.43
C MET A 6 16.57 -11.96 7.47
N ALA A 7 16.40 -13.25 7.18
CA ALA A 7 15.10 -13.90 7.24
C ALA A 7 14.53 -13.92 8.68
N GLU A 8 15.39 -14.20 9.67
CA GLU A 8 15.02 -14.17 11.10
C GLU A 8 14.61 -12.76 11.55
N TYR A 9 15.37 -11.72 11.18
CA TYR A 9 15.01 -10.33 11.47
C TYR A 9 13.68 -9.92 10.83
N ALA A 10 13.44 -10.30 9.57
CA ALA A 10 12.18 -10.03 8.89
C ALA A 10 11.00 -10.74 9.58
N ALA A 11 11.18 -12.00 10.01
CA ALA A 11 10.17 -12.75 10.74
C ALA A 11 9.84 -12.10 12.09
N GLN A 12 10.86 -11.69 12.85
CA GLN A 12 10.69 -10.98 14.13
C GLN A 12 9.97 -9.64 13.95
N SER A 13 10.34 -8.85 12.93
CA SER A 13 9.66 -7.58 12.62
C SER A 13 8.19 -7.79 12.26
N ARG A 14 7.86 -8.82 11.46
CA ARG A 14 6.47 -9.18 11.15
C ARG A 14 5.70 -9.64 12.38
N ALA A 15 6.31 -10.44 13.27
CA ALA A 15 5.67 -10.87 14.51
C ALA A 15 5.34 -9.68 15.42
N ARG A 16 6.30 -8.76 15.61
CA ARG A 16 6.09 -7.53 16.39
C ARG A 16 4.98 -6.65 15.80
N ARG A 17 4.96 -6.44 14.48
CA ARG A 17 3.88 -5.70 13.81
C ARG A 17 2.53 -6.37 14.03
N ARG A 18 2.46 -7.69 13.92
CA ARG A 18 1.20 -8.44 14.10
C ARG A 18 0.65 -8.36 15.53
N ALA A 19 1.53 -8.38 16.53
CA ALA A 19 1.17 -8.18 17.93
C ALA A 19 0.56 -6.79 18.19
N LEU A 20 0.95 -5.78 17.39
CA LEU A 20 0.37 -4.44 17.41
C LEU A 20 -0.88 -4.29 16.52
N GLY A 21 -1.47 -5.41 16.06
CA GLY A 21 -2.61 -5.40 15.14
C GLY A 21 -2.28 -5.01 13.70
N MET A 22 -1.04 -4.59 13.41
CA MET A 22 -0.63 -4.20 12.06
C MET A 22 -0.50 -5.41 11.15
N ARG A 23 -0.93 -5.25 9.89
CA ARG A 23 -0.73 -6.19 8.79
C ARG A 23 -0.08 -5.42 7.64
N SER A 24 0.89 -6.05 6.98
CA SER A 24 1.52 -5.50 5.78
C SER A 24 0.81 -6.06 4.56
N THR A 25 0.60 -5.22 3.55
CA THR A 25 0.12 -5.62 2.23
C THR A 25 1.15 -5.21 1.18
N GLU A 26 1.30 -6.02 0.14
CA GLU A 26 2.10 -5.71 -1.03
C GLU A 26 1.16 -5.50 -2.21
N ALA A 27 1.36 -4.41 -2.96
CA ALA A 27 0.57 -4.08 -4.13
C ALA A 27 1.50 -3.90 -5.33
N VAL A 28 1.15 -4.52 -6.46
CA VAL A 28 1.79 -4.30 -7.76
C VAL A 28 0.99 -3.21 -8.47
N LEU A 29 1.66 -2.14 -8.86
CA LEU A 29 1.03 -0.94 -9.41
C LEU A 29 1.69 -0.56 -10.73
N TYR A 30 0.91 0.04 -11.62
CA TYR A 30 1.43 0.67 -12.82
C TYR A 30 2.21 1.94 -12.49
N GLN A 31 3.12 2.33 -13.37
CA GLN A 31 3.92 3.54 -13.21
C GLN A 31 3.05 4.79 -12.99
N ARG A 32 1.91 4.88 -13.70
CA ARG A 32 0.94 5.98 -13.54
C ARG A 32 0.33 6.04 -12.14
N GLU A 33 0.05 4.89 -11.54
CA GLU A 33 -0.53 4.79 -10.19
C GLU A 33 0.51 5.17 -9.14
N ILE A 34 1.78 4.77 -9.35
CA ILE A 34 2.90 5.21 -8.52
C ILE A 34 3.06 6.74 -8.57
N ALA A 35 2.96 7.35 -9.76
CA ALA A 35 3.07 8.79 -9.93
C ALA A 35 1.93 9.54 -9.22
N ILE A 36 0.70 9.03 -9.27
CA ILE A 36 -0.44 9.59 -8.51
C ILE A 36 -0.17 9.53 -7.00
N LEU A 37 0.34 8.41 -6.50
CA LEU A 37 0.68 8.27 -5.08
C LEU A 37 1.84 9.19 -4.67
N ASP A 38 2.82 9.43 -5.55
CA ASP A 38 3.88 10.42 -5.31
C ASP A 38 3.34 11.84 -5.25
N ASP A 39 2.48 12.24 -6.19
CA ASP A 39 1.85 13.57 -6.16
C ASP A 39 1.06 13.80 -4.87
N ILE A 40 0.24 12.83 -4.46
CA ILE A 40 -0.51 12.91 -3.20
C ILE A 40 0.44 13.03 -2.01
N LYS A 41 1.49 12.21 -1.99
CA LYS A 41 2.49 12.19 -0.92
C LYS A 41 3.19 13.55 -0.82
N ASP A 42 3.66 14.11 -1.93
CA ASP A 42 4.41 15.36 -1.96
C ASP A 42 3.50 16.55 -1.63
N ARG A 43 2.30 16.60 -2.22
CA ARG A 43 1.32 17.67 -1.99
C ARG A 43 0.83 17.74 -0.54
N LEU A 44 0.75 16.60 0.15
CA LEU A 44 0.29 16.51 1.54
C LEU A 44 1.43 16.36 2.56
N GLY A 45 2.69 16.36 2.12
CA GLY A 45 3.85 16.21 3.00
C GLY A 45 3.93 14.86 3.73
N LEU A 46 3.48 13.78 3.09
CA LEU A 46 3.47 12.44 3.69
C LEU A 46 4.84 11.77 3.63
N ALA A 47 5.16 10.96 4.63
CA ALA A 47 6.45 10.27 4.71
C ALA A 47 6.60 9.13 3.68
N SER A 48 5.48 8.57 3.21
CA SER A 48 5.50 7.41 2.30
C SER A 48 4.25 7.29 1.44
N ARG A 49 4.37 6.56 0.31
CA ARG A 49 3.21 6.17 -0.51
C ARG A 49 2.21 5.30 0.26
N SER A 50 2.67 4.52 1.24
CA SER A 50 1.79 3.74 2.11
C SER A 50 0.90 4.63 2.98
N ASP A 51 1.40 5.79 3.42
CA ASP A 51 0.57 6.76 4.15
C ASP A 51 -0.42 7.44 3.21
N ALA A 52 -0.04 7.72 1.95
CA ALA A 52 -1.00 8.19 0.95
C ALA A 52 -2.14 7.18 0.74
N ILE A 53 -1.83 5.88 0.64
CA ILE A 53 -2.85 4.81 0.57
C ILE A 53 -3.74 4.79 1.83
N ARG A 54 -3.16 4.94 3.03
CA ARG A 54 -3.94 4.98 4.28
C ARG A 54 -4.90 6.17 4.32
N VAL A 55 -4.48 7.34 3.83
CA VAL A 55 -5.35 8.52 3.70
C VAL A 55 -6.48 8.26 2.72
N LEU A 56 -6.19 7.65 1.56
CA LEU A 56 -7.22 7.28 0.59
C LEU A 56 -8.23 6.31 1.20
N ILE A 57 -7.78 5.26 1.90
CA ILE A 57 -8.67 4.29 2.58
C ILE A 57 -9.54 5.00 3.62
N ALA A 58 -8.97 5.91 4.42
CA ALA A 58 -9.72 6.63 5.44
C ALA A 58 -10.74 7.63 4.86
N ARG A 59 -10.50 8.10 3.62
CA ARG A 59 -11.37 9.06 2.94
C ARG A 59 -12.48 8.40 2.11
N THR A 60 -12.22 7.22 1.58
CA THR A 60 -13.13 6.47 0.72
C THR A 60 -14.27 5.86 1.51
N ASP A 61 -15.50 6.02 1.02
CA ASP A 61 -16.65 5.26 1.47
C ASP A 61 -16.63 3.87 0.81
N PRO A 62 -16.47 2.76 1.57
CA PRO A 62 -16.41 1.43 1.01
C PRO A 62 -17.68 1.01 0.26
N ASP A 63 -18.84 1.51 0.68
CA ASP A 63 -20.13 1.14 0.09
C ASP A 63 -20.34 1.80 -1.29
N ALA A 64 -19.53 2.81 -1.61
CA ALA A 64 -19.50 3.43 -2.93
C ALA A 64 -18.64 2.65 -3.96
N ILE A 65 -17.88 1.63 -3.54
CA ILE A 65 -17.06 0.82 -4.44
C ILE A 65 -17.93 -0.22 -5.14
N THR A 66 -18.00 -0.14 -6.47
CA THR A 66 -18.86 -1.01 -7.28
C THR A 66 -18.03 -1.98 -8.13
N PRO A 67 -18.65 -3.04 -8.69
CA PRO A 67 -17.96 -3.92 -9.65
C PRO A 67 -17.40 -3.19 -10.88
N VAL A 68 -17.98 -2.04 -11.26
CA VAL A 68 -17.48 -1.21 -12.37
C VAL A 68 -16.10 -0.62 -12.06
N ASP A 69 -15.81 -0.34 -10.80
CA ASP A 69 -14.51 0.18 -10.39
C ASP A 69 -13.41 -0.88 -10.48
N VAL A 70 -13.77 -2.15 -10.26
CA VAL A 70 -12.85 -3.28 -10.45
C VAL A 70 -12.47 -3.41 -11.93
N ALA A 71 -13.41 -3.23 -12.85
CA ALA A 71 -13.14 -3.28 -14.30
C ALA A 71 -12.15 -2.19 -14.76
N LYS A 72 -12.01 -1.07 -14.03
CA LYS A 72 -11.01 -0.03 -14.33
C LYS A 72 -9.57 -0.50 -14.07
N LEU A 73 -9.37 -1.51 -13.20
CA LEU A 73 -8.05 -2.08 -12.96
C LEU A 73 -7.50 -2.78 -14.21
N GLU A 74 -8.36 -3.43 -15.00
CA GLU A 74 -7.99 -4.05 -16.27
C GLU A 74 -7.65 -3.01 -17.34
N GLN A 75 -8.32 -1.85 -17.32
CA GLN A 75 -8.01 -0.72 -18.22
C GLN A 75 -6.74 0.04 -17.82
N SER A 76 -6.24 -0.15 -16.59
CA SER A 76 -4.90 0.28 -16.22
C SER A 76 -3.79 -0.59 -16.79
N ALA A 77 -4.12 -1.81 -17.22
CA ALA A 77 -3.19 -2.78 -17.77
C ALA A 77 -2.91 -2.64 -19.27
N ALA A 78 -3.78 -1.95 -20.01
CA ALA A 78 -3.70 -1.71 -21.44
C ALA A 78 -3.05 -0.36 -21.75
#